data_AF-A0A955ZJM1-F1
#
_entry.id   AF-A0A955ZJM1-F1
#
_cell.length_a   1.000
_cell.length_b   1.000
_cell.length_c   1.000
_cell.angle_alpha   90.00
_cell.angle_beta   90.00
_cell.angle_gamma   90.00
#
_symmetry.space_group_name_H-M   'P 1'
#
loop_
_entity.id
_entity.type
_entity.pdbx_description
1 polymer ?
#
loop_
_entity_poly.entity_id
_entity_poly.type
_entity_poly.pdbx_seq_one_letter_code
_entity_poly.pdbx_strand_id
1 'polypeptide(L)'
;MTSRTAFVLLLGLAGCASQQSAEPEPPPPAKTKAANVAAPATTTSESCDVSVVRLLSIPHEPPSVSDVRAVCGEPVPVLIAVADDAGRPGFERLRALSLLGRFETSAARGALLRASKSGDLASIRRTAVEALSHHPASTARNDALRAALKDPDPHVRLAATRALAADESQETRAALTEAGRVETEPFVKKELDSATR
;
A
#
# COMPACT_ATOMS: atom_id res chain seq x y z
N MET A 1 -6.21 -6.05 61.71
CA MET A 1 -5.62 -7.31 62.16
C MET A 1 -4.87 -7.91 60.98
N THR A 2 -3.64 -7.46 60.70
CA THR A 2 -2.34 -7.93 61.23
C THR A 2 -1.87 -9.27 60.65
N SER A 3 -0.95 -9.20 59.68
CA SER A 3 0.24 -10.07 59.50
C SER A 3 0.97 -9.56 58.24
N ARG A 4 2.16 -8.96 58.17
CA ARG A 4 3.40 -8.86 58.98
C ARG A 4 4.14 -10.17 59.24
N THR A 5 5.07 -10.53 58.33
CA THR A 5 6.41 -11.16 58.53
C THR A 5 6.94 -11.63 57.16
N ALA A 6 8.22 -11.69 56.80
CA ALA A 6 9.48 -11.35 57.46
C ALA A 6 10.58 -11.13 56.39
N PHE A 7 11.61 -10.41 56.83
CA PHE A 7 12.84 -10.00 56.18
C PHE A 7 13.89 -11.12 56.27
N VAL A 8 14.64 -11.44 55.20
CA VAL A 8 15.98 -12.02 55.33
C VAL A 8 16.91 -11.40 54.30
N LEU A 9 17.83 -10.61 54.85
CA LEU A 9 19.02 -10.03 54.26
C LEU A 9 20.13 -11.09 54.30
N LEU A 10 20.87 -11.29 53.21
CA LEU A 10 22.16 -12.00 53.25
C LEU A 10 23.17 -11.24 52.38
N LEU A 11 24.01 -10.47 53.08
CA LEU A 11 25.29 -9.95 52.62
C LEU A 11 26.30 -11.09 52.49
N GLY A 12 27.07 -11.09 51.39
CA GLY A 12 28.30 -11.86 51.24
C GLY A 12 29.38 -10.98 50.62
N LEU A 13 30.37 -10.61 51.43
CA LEU A 13 31.52 -9.78 51.09
C LEU A 13 32.73 -10.65 50.66
N ALA A 14 33.58 -10.01 49.85
CA ALA A 14 35.03 -10.15 49.74
C ALA A 14 35.65 -11.36 49.04
N GLY A 15 36.47 -11.06 48.03
CA GLY A 15 37.39 -11.98 47.38
C GLY A 15 38.23 -11.28 46.31
N CYS A 16 39.14 -10.42 46.73
CA CYS A 16 40.19 -9.86 45.88
C CYS A 16 41.16 -10.95 45.44
N ALA A 17 41.36 -11.13 44.13
CA ALA A 17 42.52 -11.81 43.59
C ALA A 17 42.98 -11.06 42.33
N SER A 18 44.10 -10.38 42.49
CA SER A 18 44.92 -9.75 41.47
C SER A 18 45.42 -10.82 40.49
N GLN A 19 45.23 -10.62 39.18
CA GLN A 19 46.11 -11.25 38.20
C GLN A 19 46.33 -10.34 36.99
N GLN A 20 47.56 -9.83 37.00
CA GLN A 20 48.35 -9.19 35.96
C GLN A 20 47.90 -9.47 34.52
N SER A 21 47.70 -8.38 33.79
CA SER A 21 47.64 -8.32 32.33
C SER A 21 48.87 -8.99 31.70
N ALA A 22 48.63 -9.91 30.77
CA ALA A 22 49.61 -10.31 29.75
C ALA A 22 48.93 -10.07 28.39
N GLU A 23 49.27 -8.94 27.78
CA GLU A 23 48.87 -8.55 26.44
C GLU A 23 49.66 -9.39 25.42
N PRO A 24 49.01 -10.06 24.44
CA PRO A 24 49.74 -10.78 23.41
C PRO A 24 50.40 -9.80 22.43
N GLU A 25 51.70 -9.97 22.18
CA GLU A 25 52.46 -9.19 21.20
C GLU A 25 51.80 -9.20 19.81
N PRO A 26 51.81 -8.07 19.08
CA PRO A 26 51.27 -8.01 17.73
C PRO A 26 52.16 -8.79 16.74
N PRO A 27 51.56 -9.51 15.78
CA PRO A 27 52.33 -10.23 14.77
C PRO A 27 53.09 -9.27 13.83
N PRO A 28 54.23 -9.71 13.26
CA PRO A 28 55.08 -8.88 12.39
C PRO A 28 54.34 -8.47 11.10
N PRO A 29 54.66 -7.30 10.52
CA PRO A 29 53.96 -6.79 9.34
C PRO A 29 54.17 -7.71 8.15
N ALA A 30 53.07 -8.25 7.63
CA ALA A 30 53.06 -8.98 6.37
C ALA A 30 53.49 -8.05 5.22
N LYS A 31 54.50 -8.47 4.46
CA LYS A 31 54.98 -7.76 3.28
C LYS A 31 53.84 -7.65 2.25
N THR A 32 53.43 -6.41 1.99
CA THR A 32 52.43 -6.02 1.01
C THR A 32 52.91 -6.42 -0.40
N LYS A 33 52.22 -7.39 -1.02
CA LYS A 33 52.20 -7.49 -2.48
C LYS A 33 51.03 -6.63 -2.93
N ALA A 34 51.32 -5.57 -3.68
CA ALA A 34 50.33 -4.71 -4.31
C ALA A 34 49.42 -5.57 -5.20
N ALA A 35 48.26 -5.93 -4.66
CA ALA A 35 47.13 -6.42 -5.43
C ALA A 35 46.34 -5.18 -5.85
N ASN A 36 46.21 -5.05 -7.17
CA ASN A 36 45.40 -4.05 -7.86
C ASN A 36 44.00 -3.98 -7.22
N VAL A 37 43.75 -2.97 -6.39
CA VAL A 37 42.39 -2.64 -5.93
C VAL A 37 41.71 -1.98 -7.11
N ALA A 38 41.11 -2.80 -7.96
CA ALA A 38 39.98 -2.34 -8.75
C ALA A 38 38.98 -1.73 -7.77
N ALA A 39 38.67 -0.45 -7.98
CA ALA A 39 37.56 0.20 -7.29
C ALA A 39 36.34 -0.72 -7.31
N PRO A 40 35.58 -0.88 -6.22
CA PRO A 40 34.28 -1.51 -6.34
C PRO A 40 33.48 -0.62 -7.28
N ALA A 41 33.15 -1.13 -8.47
CA ALA A 41 32.01 -0.62 -9.19
C ALA A 41 30.80 -0.84 -8.28
N THR A 42 30.47 0.17 -7.48
CA THR A 42 29.24 0.19 -6.68
C THR A 42 28.09 0.38 -7.65
N THR A 43 27.72 -0.69 -8.35
CA THR A 43 26.37 -0.84 -8.85
C THR A 43 25.52 -1.22 -7.64
N THR A 44 25.20 -0.24 -6.80
CA THR A 44 24.19 -0.39 -5.77
C THR A 44 22.87 -0.57 -6.51
N SER A 45 22.38 -1.80 -6.59
CA SER A 45 20.99 -2.07 -6.97
C SER A 45 20.10 -1.31 -5.98
N GLU A 46 19.51 -0.18 -6.41
CA GLU A 46 18.50 0.55 -5.63
C GLU A 46 17.38 -0.44 -5.25
N SER A 47 16.98 -0.48 -3.98
CA SER A 47 15.89 -1.39 -3.55
C SER A 47 14.58 -1.01 -4.23
N CYS A 48 13.76 -2.00 -4.59
CA CYS A 48 12.45 -1.79 -5.23
C CYS A 48 11.61 -0.70 -4.55
N ASP A 49 11.57 -0.69 -3.22
CA ASP A 49 10.82 0.29 -2.42
C ASP A 49 11.21 1.74 -2.76
N VAL A 50 12.51 2.04 -2.72
CA VAL A 50 13.04 3.38 -2.98
C VAL A 50 12.80 3.79 -4.43
N SER A 51 13.03 2.88 -5.39
CA SER A 51 12.84 3.18 -6.82
C SER A 51 11.38 3.44 -7.17
N VAL A 52 10.45 2.63 -6.65
CA VAL A 52 9.00 2.81 -6.87
C VAL A 52 8.51 4.08 -6.21
N VAL A 53 8.90 4.33 -4.95
CA VAL A 53 8.50 5.57 -4.25
C VAL A 53 9.01 6.78 -5.02
N ARG A 54 10.29 6.80 -5.41
CA ARG A 54 10.87 7.88 -6.21
C ARG A 54 10.09 8.12 -7.50
N LEU A 55 9.71 7.05 -8.22
CA LEU A 55 8.92 7.13 -9.43
C LEU A 55 7.51 7.71 -9.19
N LEU A 56 6.85 7.32 -8.10
CA LEU A 56 5.53 7.85 -7.72
C LEU A 56 5.60 9.33 -7.29
N SER A 57 6.74 9.77 -6.74
CA SER A 57 6.99 11.14 -6.32
C SER A 57 7.33 12.10 -7.47
N ILE A 58 7.63 11.60 -8.68
CA ILE A 58 7.98 12.46 -9.82
C ILE A 58 6.80 13.38 -10.15
N PRO A 59 7.00 14.71 -10.10
CA PRO A 59 5.97 15.65 -10.54
C PRO A 59 5.80 15.55 -12.05
N HIS A 60 4.54 15.59 -12.49
CA HIS A 60 4.08 15.36 -13.87
C HIS A 60 3.95 13.88 -14.25
N GLU A 61 2.87 13.58 -15.01
CA GLU A 61 2.32 12.29 -15.46
C GLU A 61 2.36 11.09 -14.48
N PRO A 62 1.23 10.44 -14.15
CA PRO A 62 1.26 9.19 -13.39
C PRO A 62 2.11 8.13 -14.12
N PRO A 63 3.03 7.44 -13.43
CA PRO A 63 3.87 6.43 -14.06
C PRO A 63 3.02 5.28 -14.62
N SER A 64 3.47 4.73 -15.74
CA SER A 64 2.85 3.56 -16.37
C SER A 64 3.30 2.26 -15.69
N VAL A 65 2.61 1.15 -15.98
CA VAL A 65 3.02 -0.19 -15.54
C VAL A 65 4.41 -0.55 -16.09
N SER A 66 4.75 -0.08 -17.30
CA SER A 66 6.07 -0.28 -17.91
C SER A 66 7.15 0.39 -17.07
N ASP A 67 6.93 1.65 -16.68
CA ASP A 67 7.90 2.42 -15.89
C ASP A 67 8.18 1.75 -14.54
N VAL A 68 7.12 1.29 -13.88
CA VAL A 68 7.23 0.61 -12.58
C VAL A 68 7.92 -0.75 -12.72
N ARG A 69 7.62 -1.53 -13.76
CA ARG A 69 8.28 -2.82 -14.03
C ARG A 69 9.75 -2.67 -14.42
N ALA A 70 10.11 -1.56 -15.06
CA ALA A 70 11.50 -1.27 -15.43
C ALA A 70 12.38 -1.03 -14.19
N VAL A 71 11.81 -0.50 -13.11
CA VAL A 71 12.55 -0.21 -11.87
C VAL A 71 12.38 -1.27 -10.78
N CYS A 72 11.36 -2.13 -10.88
CA CYS A 72 11.12 -3.21 -9.94
C CYS A 72 10.40 -4.41 -10.57
N GLY A 73 10.96 -5.62 -10.38
CA GLY A 73 10.36 -6.87 -10.87
C GLY A 73 9.03 -7.24 -10.21
N GLU A 74 8.90 -6.99 -8.89
CA GLU A 74 7.70 -7.33 -8.10
C GLU A 74 7.14 -6.08 -7.40
N PRO A 75 6.46 -5.18 -8.13
CA PRO A 75 6.06 -3.88 -7.59
C PRO A 75 4.79 -3.93 -6.73
N VAL A 76 3.98 -4.97 -6.84
CA VAL A 76 2.64 -5.01 -6.20
C VAL A 76 2.72 -4.85 -4.67
N PRO A 77 3.60 -5.55 -3.91
CA PRO A 77 3.70 -5.35 -2.47
C PRO A 77 4.05 -3.92 -2.07
N VAL A 78 4.94 -3.27 -2.84
CA VAL A 78 5.37 -1.89 -2.60
C VAL A 78 4.25 -0.90 -2.87
N LEU A 79 3.53 -1.07 -3.98
CA LEU A 79 2.37 -0.24 -4.30
C LEU A 79 1.27 -0.36 -3.24
N ILE A 80 1.04 -1.55 -2.68
CA ILE A 80 0.11 -1.74 -1.56
C ILE A 80 0.59 -0.98 -0.32
N ALA A 81 1.87 -1.12 0.05
CA ALA A 81 2.43 -0.41 1.19
C ALA A 81 2.31 1.11 1.04
N VAL A 82 2.59 1.66 -0.15
CA VAL A 82 2.43 3.09 -0.44
C VAL A 82 0.96 3.52 -0.34
N ALA A 83 0.02 2.75 -0.88
CA ALA A 83 -1.40 3.08 -0.84
C ALA A 83 -1.98 3.09 0.59
N ASP A 84 -1.58 2.12 1.41
CA ASP A 84 -2.08 1.92 2.79
C ASP A 84 -1.44 2.89 3.81
N ASP A 85 -0.32 3.55 3.47
CA ASP A 85 0.37 4.50 4.35
C ASP A 85 -0.30 5.88 4.36
N ALA A 86 -1.14 6.13 5.37
CA ALA A 86 -1.82 7.42 5.56
C ALA A 86 -0.86 8.59 5.85
N GLY A 87 0.40 8.34 6.22
CA GLY A 87 1.42 9.37 6.40
C GLY A 87 2.02 9.88 5.09
N ARG A 88 1.78 9.19 3.97
CA ARG A 88 2.29 9.59 2.66
C ARG A 88 1.46 10.69 2.00
N PRO A 89 2.08 11.50 1.12
CA PRO A 89 1.35 12.45 0.30
C PRO A 89 0.23 11.76 -0.49
N GLY A 90 -0.97 12.35 -0.47
CA GLY A 90 -2.14 11.75 -1.11
C GLY A 90 -1.95 11.42 -2.59
N PHE A 91 -1.16 12.21 -3.33
CA PHE A 91 -0.91 11.94 -4.75
C PHE A 91 -0.07 10.67 -4.99
N GLU A 92 0.86 10.32 -4.09
CA GLU A 92 1.61 9.05 -4.19
C GLU A 92 0.68 7.86 -4.00
N ARG A 93 -0.20 7.97 -3.00
CA ARG A 93 -1.22 6.97 -2.68
C ARG A 93 -2.21 6.77 -3.82
N LEU A 94 -2.69 7.87 -4.41
CA LEU A 94 -3.58 7.84 -5.57
C LEU A 94 -2.91 7.18 -6.77
N ARG A 95 -1.65 7.55 -7.07
CA ARG A 95 -0.87 6.93 -8.16
C ARG A 95 -0.66 5.44 -7.94
N ALA A 96 -0.36 5.03 -6.70
CA ALA A 96 -0.23 3.62 -6.34
C ALA A 96 -1.54 2.85 -6.56
N LEU A 97 -2.68 3.38 -6.12
CA LEU A 97 -4.00 2.78 -6.35
C LEU A 97 -4.34 2.67 -7.84
N SER A 98 -4.08 3.72 -8.62
CA SER A 98 -4.28 3.69 -10.08
C SER A 98 -3.45 2.59 -10.75
N LEU A 99 -2.19 2.42 -10.35
CA LEU A 99 -1.32 1.35 -10.83
C LEU A 99 -1.83 -0.04 -10.42
N LEU A 100 -2.24 -0.22 -9.16
CA LEU A 100 -2.82 -1.48 -8.66
C LEU A 100 -4.04 -1.92 -9.48
N GLY A 101 -4.80 -0.99 -10.04
CA GLY A 101 -5.88 -1.30 -11.00
C GLY A 101 -5.39 -2.03 -12.25
N ARG A 102 -4.12 -1.86 -12.64
CA ARG A 102 -3.50 -2.51 -13.80
C ARG A 102 -2.77 -3.81 -13.48
N PHE A 103 -2.75 -4.23 -12.22
CA PHE A 103 -2.20 -5.51 -11.79
C PHE A 103 -3.34 -6.44 -11.39
N GLU A 104 -3.69 -7.40 -12.25
CA GLU A 104 -4.77 -8.37 -12.04
C GLU A 104 -4.39 -9.47 -11.02
N THR A 105 -3.93 -9.08 -9.84
CA THR A 105 -3.59 -9.98 -8.74
C THR A 105 -4.63 -9.91 -7.62
N SER A 106 -4.80 -11.02 -6.89
CA SER A 106 -5.67 -11.05 -5.71
C SER A 106 -5.24 -10.06 -4.63
N ALA A 107 -3.92 -9.85 -4.47
CA ALA A 107 -3.35 -8.89 -3.54
C ALA A 107 -3.70 -7.44 -3.91
N ALA A 108 -3.53 -7.06 -5.19
CA ALA A 108 -3.91 -5.74 -5.67
C ALA A 108 -5.42 -5.51 -5.52
N ARG A 109 -6.25 -6.48 -5.92
CA ARG A 109 -7.71 -6.41 -5.72
C ARG A 109 -8.08 -6.22 -4.24
N GLY A 110 -7.42 -6.97 -3.35
CA GLY A 110 -7.62 -6.88 -1.90
C GLY A 110 -7.31 -5.47 -1.36
N ALA A 111 -6.23 -4.84 -1.81
CA ALA A 111 -5.90 -3.47 -1.43
C ALA A 111 -6.93 -2.45 -1.95
N LEU A 112 -7.35 -2.58 -3.22
CA LEU A 112 -8.38 -1.71 -3.79
C LEU A 112 -9.73 -1.86 -3.07
N LEU A 113 -10.12 -3.07 -2.66
CA LEU A 113 -11.33 -3.32 -1.88
C LEU A 113 -11.29 -2.67 -0.49
N ARG A 114 -10.11 -2.61 0.16
CA ARG A 114 -9.94 -1.89 1.43
C ARG A 114 -10.04 -0.38 1.22
N ALA A 115 -9.31 0.14 0.23
CA ALA A 115 -9.28 1.57 -0.06
C ALA A 115 -10.66 2.13 -0.47
N SER A 116 -11.46 1.38 -1.24
CA SER A 116 -12.80 1.80 -1.65
C SER A 116 -13.81 1.94 -0.49
N LYS A 117 -13.53 1.29 0.65
CA LYS A 117 -14.36 1.32 1.86
C LYS A 117 -13.74 2.10 3.01
N SER A 118 -12.60 2.76 2.76
CA SER A 118 -11.85 3.46 3.80
C SER A 118 -12.55 4.73 4.29
N GLY A 119 -12.36 5.11 5.55
CA GLY A 119 -12.80 6.40 6.09
C GLY A 119 -11.95 7.60 5.64
N ASP A 120 -11.14 7.43 4.59
CA ASP A 120 -10.17 8.39 4.09
C ASP A 120 -10.82 9.44 3.16
N LEU A 121 -10.00 10.23 2.48
CA LEU A 121 -10.38 11.16 1.43
C LEU A 121 -11.24 10.48 0.36
N ALA A 122 -12.26 11.19 -0.10
CA ALA A 122 -13.12 10.72 -1.20
C ALA A 122 -12.32 10.41 -2.48
N SER A 123 -11.21 11.12 -2.73
CA SER A 123 -10.31 10.84 -3.85
C SER A 123 -9.71 9.43 -3.79
N ILE A 124 -9.33 8.95 -2.60
CA ILE A 124 -8.79 7.59 -2.38
C ILE A 124 -9.87 6.55 -2.69
N ARG A 125 -11.07 6.73 -2.13
CA ARG A 125 -12.20 5.82 -2.39
C ARG A 125 -12.57 5.79 -3.87
N ARG A 126 -12.69 6.96 -4.50
CA ARG A 126 -13.00 7.10 -5.94
C ARG A 126 -11.96 6.39 -6.79
N THR A 127 -10.67 6.67 -6.59
CA THR A 127 -9.59 6.05 -7.37
C THR A 127 -9.56 4.54 -7.16
N ALA A 128 -9.84 4.05 -5.96
CA ALA A 128 -9.95 2.62 -5.72
C ALA A 128 -11.15 1.98 -6.45
N VAL A 129 -12.31 2.63 -6.46
CA VAL A 129 -13.50 2.20 -7.22
C VAL A 129 -13.23 2.18 -8.73
N GLU A 130 -12.59 3.24 -9.25
CA GLU A 130 -12.19 3.31 -10.67
C GLU A 130 -11.19 2.20 -11.02
N ALA A 131 -10.20 1.96 -10.16
CA ALA A 131 -9.21 0.91 -10.35
C ALA A 131 -9.82 -0.50 -10.28
N LEU A 132 -10.83 -0.74 -9.43
CA LEU A 132 -11.56 -2.01 -9.37
C LEU A 132 -12.28 -2.34 -10.68
N SER A 133 -12.63 -1.35 -11.50
CA SER A 133 -13.29 -1.61 -12.79
C SER A 133 -12.40 -2.40 -13.77
N HIS A 134 -11.08 -2.27 -13.64
CA HIS A 134 -10.06 -2.96 -14.42
C HIS A 134 -9.75 -4.38 -13.92
N HIS A 135 -10.28 -4.76 -12.75
CA HIS A 135 -10.11 -6.11 -12.21
C HIS A 135 -11.26 -7.02 -12.68
N PRO A 136 -11.00 -8.33 -12.86
CA PRO A 136 -12.05 -9.29 -13.19
C PRO A 136 -13.21 -9.25 -12.19
N ALA A 137 -14.42 -9.45 -12.73
CA ALA A 137 -15.64 -9.55 -11.94
C ALA A 137 -15.50 -10.60 -10.83
N SER A 138 -16.00 -10.28 -9.64
CA SER A 138 -16.07 -11.18 -8.49
C SER A 138 -17.11 -10.66 -7.53
N THR A 139 -17.69 -11.54 -6.71
CA THR A 139 -18.69 -11.16 -5.70
C THR A 139 -18.18 -10.00 -4.83
N ALA A 140 -16.96 -10.11 -4.29
CA ALA A 140 -16.38 -9.06 -3.45
C ALA A 140 -16.20 -7.70 -4.17
N ARG A 141 -15.80 -7.72 -5.45
CA ARG A 141 -15.72 -6.52 -6.29
C ARG A 141 -17.10 -5.91 -6.48
N ASN A 142 -18.06 -6.71 -6.93
CA ASN A 142 -19.40 -6.21 -7.24
C ASN A 142 -20.10 -5.68 -5.99
N ASP A 143 -19.96 -6.34 -4.84
CA ASP A 143 -20.48 -5.85 -3.56
C ASP A 143 -19.84 -4.52 -3.14
N ALA A 144 -18.54 -4.36 -3.34
CA ALA A 144 -17.86 -3.10 -3.07
C ALA A 144 -18.36 -1.97 -4.00
N LEU A 145 -18.54 -2.25 -5.30
CA LEU A 145 -19.08 -1.28 -6.25
C LEU A 145 -20.53 -0.90 -5.91
N ARG A 146 -21.38 -1.86 -5.53
CA ARG A 146 -22.76 -1.58 -5.10
C ARG A 146 -22.82 -0.78 -3.82
N ALA A 147 -21.91 -1.03 -2.87
CA ALA A 147 -21.79 -0.21 -1.67
C ALA A 147 -21.40 1.24 -2.02
N ALA A 148 -20.48 1.42 -2.99
CA ALA A 148 -20.03 2.73 -3.44
C ALA A 148 -21.12 3.56 -4.16
N LEU A 149 -22.21 2.94 -4.64
CA LEU A 149 -23.41 3.68 -5.12
C LEU A 149 -24.10 4.48 -4.01
N LYS A 150 -23.79 4.21 -2.73
CA LYS A 150 -24.35 4.91 -1.56
C LYS A 150 -23.32 5.80 -0.87
N ASP A 151 -22.15 6.03 -1.49
CA ASP A 151 -21.10 6.86 -0.91
C ASP A 151 -21.59 8.31 -0.72
N PRO A 152 -21.23 8.97 0.39
CA PRO A 152 -21.58 10.38 0.60
C PRO A 152 -21.02 11.29 -0.50
N ASP A 153 -19.86 10.94 -1.08
CA ASP A 153 -19.25 11.72 -2.15
C ASP A 153 -19.81 11.31 -3.53
N PRO A 154 -20.32 12.28 -4.31
CA PRO A 154 -20.97 11.97 -5.58
C PRO A 154 -20.03 11.55 -6.70
N HIS A 155 -18.74 11.90 -6.63
CA HIS A 155 -17.75 11.40 -7.58
C HIS A 155 -17.42 9.94 -7.34
N VAL A 156 -17.48 9.46 -6.08
CA VAL A 156 -17.39 8.02 -5.77
C VAL A 156 -18.61 7.29 -6.32
N ARG A 157 -19.83 7.84 -6.12
CA ARG A 157 -21.05 7.25 -6.70
C ARG A 157 -21.00 7.18 -8.23
N LEU A 158 -20.55 8.24 -8.89
CA LEU A 158 -20.36 8.26 -10.35
C LEU A 158 -19.39 7.17 -10.83
N ALA A 159 -18.25 7.02 -10.15
CA ALA A 159 -17.27 5.99 -10.47
C ALA A 159 -17.87 4.59 -10.33
N ALA A 160 -18.66 4.35 -9.28
CA ALA A 160 -19.35 3.09 -9.08
C ALA A 160 -20.39 2.81 -10.18
N THR A 161 -21.20 3.80 -10.54
CA THR A 161 -22.16 3.71 -11.65
C THR A 161 -21.46 3.30 -12.94
N ARG A 162 -20.37 3.96 -13.31
CA ARG A 162 -19.59 3.64 -14.51
C ARG A 162 -19.00 2.24 -14.49
N ALA A 163 -18.44 1.83 -13.35
CA ALA A 163 -17.84 0.51 -13.21
C ALA A 163 -18.87 -0.62 -13.30
N LEU A 164 -20.12 -0.36 -12.88
CA LEU A 164 -21.23 -1.30 -12.93
C LEU A 164 -22.01 -1.25 -14.25
N ALA A 165 -21.98 -0.14 -15.00
CA ALA A 165 -22.73 0.00 -16.25
C ALA A 165 -22.32 -1.02 -17.33
N ALA A 166 -21.12 -1.58 -17.25
CA ALA A 166 -20.66 -2.64 -18.14
C ALA A 166 -21.14 -4.05 -17.76
N ASP A 167 -21.76 -4.22 -16.58
CA ASP A 167 -22.30 -5.49 -16.09
C ASP A 167 -23.81 -5.54 -16.31
N GLU A 168 -24.24 -6.37 -17.27
CA GLU A 168 -25.64 -6.52 -17.69
C GLU A 168 -26.47 -7.41 -16.76
N SER A 169 -25.90 -7.90 -15.65
CA SER A 169 -26.64 -8.76 -14.73
C SER A 169 -27.86 -8.05 -14.15
N GLN A 170 -28.94 -8.82 -13.95
CA GLN A 170 -30.20 -8.28 -13.42
C GLN A 170 -30.04 -7.68 -12.02
N GLU A 171 -29.14 -8.24 -11.22
CA GLU A 171 -28.79 -7.71 -9.90
C GLU A 171 -28.16 -6.31 -10.01
N THR A 172 -27.22 -6.12 -10.96
CA THR A 172 -26.59 -4.83 -11.22
C THR A 172 -27.59 -3.82 -11.76
N ARG A 173 -28.46 -4.21 -12.72
CA ARG A 173 -29.55 -3.35 -13.19
C ARG A 173 -30.47 -2.90 -12.07
N ALA A 174 -30.84 -3.81 -11.16
CA ALA A 174 -31.69 -3.48 -10.01
C ALA A 174 -31.01 -2.49 -9.07
N ALA A 175 -29.72 -2.70 -8.76
CA ALA A 175 -28.94 -1.81 -7.90
C ALA A 175 -28.80 -0.40 -8.50
N LEU A 176 -28.50 -0.29 -9.80
CA LEU A 176 -28.41 1.00 -10.50
C LEU A 176 -29.77 1.71 -10.56
N THR A 177 -30.85 0.97 -10.83
CA THR A 177 -32.21 1.52 -10.82
C THR A 177 -32.58 2.11 -9.46
N GLU A 178 -32.27 1.38 -8.38
CA GLU A 178 -32.56 1.83 -7.02
C GLU A 178 -31.73 3.05 -6.63
N ALA A 179 -30.43 3.05 -6.95
CA ALA A 179 -29.58 4.22 -6.75
C ALA A 179 -30.12 5.45 -7.50
N GLY A 180 -30.61 5.25 -8.73
CA GLY A 180 -31.22 6.31 -9.53
C GLY A 180 -32.47 6.93 -8.92
N ARG A 181 -33.26 6.20 -8.12
CA ARG A 181 -34.49 6.74 -7.50
C ARG A 181 -34.22 7.79 -6.41
N VAL A 182 -33.09 7.66 -5.73
CA VAL A 182 -32.73 8.50 -4.59
C VAL A 182 -31.57 9.46 -4.88
N GLU A 183 -30.95 9.34 -6.06
CA GLU A 183 -29.85 10.22 -6.46
C GLU A 183 -30.31 11.67 -6.63
N THR A 184 -29.55 12.58 -6.03
CA THR A 184 -29.84 14.02 -6.02
C THR A 184 -28.89 14.81 -6.91
N GLU A 185 -27.69 14.29 -7.18
CA GLU A 185 -26.68 14.95 -7.99
C GLU A 185 -26.97 14.79 -9.49
N PRO A 186 -27.22 15.88 -10.25
CA PRO A 186 -27.70 15.80 -11.62
C PRO A 186 -26.76 15.02 -12.56
N PHE A 187 -25.45 15.15 -12.37
CA PHE A 187 -24.47 14.46 -13.22
C PHE A 187 -24.41 12.96 -12.94
N VAL A 188 -24.63 12.53 -11.69
CA VAL A 188 -24.70 11.11 -11.33
C VAL A 188 -26.03 10.51 -11.80
N LYS A 189 -27.13 11.25 -11.61
CA LYS A 189 -28.47 10.85 -12.06
C LYS A 189 -28.51 10.59 -13.56
N LYS A 190 -27.92 11.47 -14.36
CA LYS A 190 -27.80 11.31 -15.82
C LYS A 190 -27.06 10.03 -16.20
N GLU A 191 -25.99 9.70 -15.48
CA GLU A 191 -25.22 8.48 -15.74
C GLU A 191 -26.03 7.24 -15.38
N LEU A 192 -26.70 7.23 -14.22
CA LEU A 192 -27.58 6.15 -13.79
C LEU A 192 -28.70 5.90 -14.81
N ASP A 193 -29.37 6.95 -15.27
CA ASP A 193 -30.43 6.86 -16.27
C ASP A 193 -29.93 6.38 -17.63
N SER A 194 -28.63 6.55 -17.93
CA SER A 194 -28.01 6.03 -19.15
C SER A 194 -27.61 4.56 -18.98
N ALA A 195 -27.19 4.16 -17.79
CA ALA A 195 -26.80 2.78 -17.48
C ALA A 195 -27.99 1.82 -17.30
N THR A 196 -29.21 2.34 -17.05
CA THR A 196 -30.40 1.50 -16.82
C THR A 196 -31.38 1.44 -18.00
N ARG A 197 -31.09 2.12 -19.11
CA ARG A 197 -31.84 1.98 -20.37
C ARG A 197 -31.60 0.58 -20.93
#